data_AF-A0A7S4M5Y0-F1
#
_entry.id   AF-A0A7S4M5Y0-F1
#
_cell.length_a   1.000
_cell.length_b   1.000
_cell.length_c   1.000
_cell.angle_alpha   90.00
_cell.angle_beta   90.00
_cell.angle_gamma   90.00
#
_symmetry.space_group_name_H-M   'P 1'
#
loop_
_entity.id
_entity.type
_entity.pdbx_description
1 polymer ?
#
loop_
_entity_poly.entity_id
_entity_poly.type
_entity_poly.pdbx_seq_one_letter_code
_entity_poly.pdbx_strand_id
1 'polypeptide(L)'
;ERWSNYFLRFHDNFKQKWSVNLQQGREENFAFKRRGVLIIGVHTVGAGSGIKNKSEWDKLLEDNLAWTREQVTTRTHKVVVILTHANPTKDHRIFTDGLSELAQESGKSYLYMHGDTHRWLKDRPFAAQNILRVVVDQGGIADPVKVTVDLNGEEPEIIFQRRSLSRLNKRNLRGETNE
;
A
#
# COMPACT_ATOMS: atom_id res chain seq x y z
N GLU A 1 12.25 9.71 -16.13
CA GLU A 1 12.24 11.19 -16.09
C GLU A 1 10.98 11.78 -15.47
N ARG A 2 9.78 11.63 -16.06
CA ARG A 2 8.55 12.28 -15.52
C ARG A 2 8.22 11.90 -14.07
N TRP A 3 8.35 10.63 -13.69
CA TRP A 3 8.11 10.20 -12.31
C TRP A 3 9.05 10.92 -11.32
N SER A 4 10.35 10.86 -11.57
CA SER A 4 11.38 11.49 -10.73
C SER A 4 11.16 13.00 -10.58
N ASN A 5 10.78 13.68 -11.68
CA ASN A 5 10.63 15.14 -11.68
C ASN A 5 9.37 15.64 -10.95
N TYR A 6 8.28 14.86 -10.96
CA TYR A 6 6.98 15.34 -10.49
C TYR A 6 6.47 14.62 -9.24
N PHE A 7 6.85 13.36 -9.02
CA PHE A 7 6.20 12.50 -8.04
C PHE A 7 7.11 12.03 -6.90
N LEU A 8 8.44 11.99 -7.11
CA LEU A 8 9.40 11.54 -6.09
C LEU A 8 9.26 12.32 -4.77
N ARG A 9 9.04 13.63 -4.89
CA ARG A 9 8.89 14.55 -3.76
C ARG A 9 7.52 15.19 -3.72
N PHE A 10 6.49 14.47 -4.19
CA PHE A 10 5.12 14.99 -4.26
C PHE A 10 4.62 15.53 -2.91
N HIS A 11 5.10 14.95 -1.82
CA HIS A 11 4.77 15.37 -0.46
C HIS A 11 5.24 16.79 -0.12
N ASP A 12 6.25 17.33 -0.81
CA ASP A 12 6.75 18.69 -0.57
C ASP A 12 5.73 19.77 -0.99
N ASN A 13 4.77 19.42 -1.83
CA ASN A 13 3.70 20.32 -2.29
C ASN A 13 2.61 20.56 -1.23
N PHE A 14 2.57 19.78 -0.15
CA PHE A 14 1.57 19.97 0.91
C PHE A 14 2.01 21.04 1.92
N LYS A 15 1.05 21.87 2.35
CA LYS A 15 1.26 22.88 3.42
C LYS A 15 1.69 22.24 4.73
N GLN A 16 1.09 21.10 5.07
CA GLN A 16 1.48 20.34 6.24
C GLN A 16 2.76 19.56 5.92
N LYS A 17 3.84 19.87 6.62
CA LYS A 17 5.09 19.14 6.49
C LYS A 17 5.03 17.88 7.35
N TRP A 18 5.37 16.74 6.75
CA TRP A 18 5.54 15.46 7.42
C TRP A 18 7.02 15.10 7.41
N SER A 19 7.48 14.46 8.48
CA SER A 19 8.83 13.87 8.51
C SER A 19 8.81 12.57 7.70
N VAL A 20 9.05 12.70 6.40
CA VAL A 20 9.16 11.60 5.44
C VAL A 20 10.62 11.21 5.31
N ASN A 21 10.91 9.93 5.53
CA ASN A 21 12.21 9.33 5.25
C ASN A 21 12.16 8.71 3.87
N LEU A 22 13.18 8.96 3.05
CA LEU A 22 13.36 8.31 1.74
C LEU A 22 14.49 7.29 1.86
N GLN A 23 14.40 6.19 1.11
CA GLN A 23 15.49 5.21 1.08
C GLN A 23 16.64 5.74 0.23
N GLN A 24 17.84 5.79 0.81
CA GLN A 24 19.03 6.18 0.05
C GLN A 24 19.27 5.19 -1.11
N GLY A 25 19.42 5.72 -2.33
CA GLY A 25 19.59 4.91 -3.55
C GLY A 25 18.30 4.35 -4.15
N ARG A 26 17.15 4.49 -3.47
CA ARG A 26 15.80 4.14 -3.95
C ARG A 26 14.79 5.16 -3.44
N GLU A 27 14.97 6.42 -3.82
CA GLU A 27 14.19 7.53 -3.27
C GLU A 27 12.68 7.43 -3.62
N GLU A 28 12.29 6.52 -4.52
CA GLU A 28 10.90 6.14 -4.75
C GLU A 28 10.25 5.43 -3.54
N ASN A 29 11.06 4.83 -2.66
CA ASN A 29 10.61 4.27 -1.40
C ASN A 29 10.61 5.35 -0.32
N PHE A 30 9.56 5.34 0.49
CA PHE A 30 9.37 6.33 1.54
C PHE A 30 8.76 5.72 2.79
N ALA A 31 8.92 6.39 3.92
CA ALA A 31 8.23 6.04 5.15
C ALA A 31 7.98 7.26 6.03
N PHE A 32 6.81 7.30 6.68
CA PHE A 32 6.50 8.30 7.68
C PHE A 32 5.56 7.72 8.74
N LYS A 33 5.55 8.32 9.93
CA LYS A 33 4.72 7.88 11.05
C LYS A 33 3.68 8.92 11.40
N ARG A 34 2.45 8.48 11.69
CA ARG A 34 1.40 9.32 12.24
C ARG A 34 0.66 8.60 13.36
N ARG A 35 0.69 9.17 14.57
CA ARG A 35 -0.08 8.70 15.75
C ARG A 35 -0.04 7.18 15.95
N GLY A 36 1.14 6.56 15.89
CA GLY A 36 1.29 5.10 16.09
C GLY A 36 1.07 4.23 14.84
N VAL A 37 0.73 4.81 13.70
CA VAL A 37 0.69 4.13 12.40
C VAL A 37 1.97 4.45 11.63
N LEU A 38 2.73 3.43 11.25
CA LEU A 38 3.87 3.54 10.36
C LEU A 38 3.40 3.27 8.93
N ILE A 39 3.60 4.23 8.01
CA ILE A 39 3.27 4.09 6.59
C ILE A 39 4.59 3.94 5.84
N ILE A 40 4.69 2.91 5.01
CA ILE A 40 5.86 2.58 4.20
C ILE A 40 5.40 2.40 2.75
N GLY A 41 5.93 3.19 1.84
CA GLY A 41 5.83 2.98 0.40
C GLY A 41 7.03 2.18 -0.09
N VAL A 42 6.76 1.11 -0.82
CA VAL A 42 7.79 0.33 -1.52
C VAL A 42 7.46 0.23 -3.01
N HIS A 43 8.50 0.25 -3.83
CA HIS A 43 8.38 0.09 -5.27
C HIS A 43 8.40 -1.40 -5.62
N THR A 44 7.23 -2.04 -5.62
CA THR A 44 7.08 -3.33 -6.31
C THR A 44 6.41 -3.12 -7.66
N VAL A 45 7.08 -3.58 -8.72
CA VAL A 45 6.61 -3.50 -10.10
C VAL A 45 6.07 -4.86 -10.55
N GLY A 46 5.14 -4.88 -11.50
CA GLY A 46 4.58 -6.14 -12.01
C GLY A 46 5.59 -6.97 -12.81
N ALA A 47 5.27 -8.26 -13.03
CA ALA A 47 6.10 -9.19 -13.81
C ALA A 47 6.34 -8.76 -15.28
N GLY A 48 5.66 -7.72 -15.75
CA GLY A 48 5.85 -7.09 -17.08
C GLY A 48 6.62 -5.76 -17.07
N SER A 49 7.26 -5.40 -15.95
CA SER A 49 7.93 -4.10 -15.74
C SER A 49 9.12 -3.79 -16.65
N GLY A 50 9.55 -4.75 -17.47
CA GLY A 50 10.72 -4.61 -18.33
C GLY A 50 12.06 -4.87 -17.62
N ILE A 51 12.06 -5.15 -16.30
CA ILE A 51 13.22 -5.69 -15.60
C ILE A 51 13.44 -7.14 -16.10
N LYS A 52 14.35 -7.29 -17.05
CA LYS A 52 14.68 -8.60 -17.65
C LYS A 52 15.76 -9.34 -16.89
N ASN A 53 16.54 -8.63 -16.08
CA ASN A 53 17.64 -9.21 -15.32
C ASN A 53 17.13 -9.69 -13.96
N LYS A 54 17.22 -11.01 -13.72
CA LYS A 54 16.82 -11.62 -12.45
C LYS A 54 17.57 -11.03 -11.25
N SER A 55 18.87 -10.74 -11.39
CA SER A 55 19.66 -10.17 -10.29
C SER A 55 19.21 -8.76 -9.94
N GLU A 56 18.83 -7.96 -10.94
CA GLU A 56 18.26 -6.62 -10.71
C GLU A 56 16.89 -6.71 -10.03
N TRP A 57 16.06 -7.67 -10.45
CA TRP A 57 14.78 -7.96 -9.83
C TRP A 57 14.90 -8.41 -8.38
N ASP A 58 15.76 -9.40 -8.10
CA ASP A 58 16.00 -9.88 -6.75
C ASP A 58 16.53 -8.76 -5.87
N LYS A 59 17.49 -7.97 -6.38
CA LYS A 59 18.06 -6.83 -5.65
C LYS A 59 17.01 -5.78 -5.30
N LEU A 60 16.08 -5.47 -6.21
CA LEU A 60 14.94 -4.59 -5.93
C LEU A 60 14.10 -5.12 -4.75
N LEU A 61 13.76 -6.41 -4.76
CA LEU A 61 12.95 -7.01 -3.70
C LEU A 61 13.69 -7.09 -2.36
N GLU A 62 14.99 -7.41 -2.39
CA GLU A 62 15.86 -7.41 -1.21
C GLU A 62 15.97 -6.02 -0.59
N ASP A 63 16.18 -4.98 -1.42
CA ASP A 63 16.29 -3.60 -0.96
C ASP A 63 14.96 -3.11 -0.36
N ASN A 64 13.82 -3.47 -0.95
CA ASN A 64 12.49 -3.18 -0.42
C ASN A 64 12.25 -3.86 0.94
N LEU A 65 12.69 -5.12 1.07
CA LEU A 65 12.58 -5.87 2.33
C LEU A 65 13.48 -5.26 3.40
N ALA A 66 14.74 -4.96 3.08
CA ALA A 66 15.69 -4.34 3.98
C ALA A 66 15.18 -2.99 4.50
N TRP A 67 14.67 -2.15 3.59
CA TRP A 67 14.03 -0.88 3.93
C TRP A 67 12.84 -1.08 4.87
N THR A 68 11.93 -2.01 4.55
CA THR A 68 10.75 -2.27 5.37
C THR A 68 11.15 -2.73 6.77
N ARG A 69 12.13 -3.66 6.85
CA ARG A 69 12.66 -4.16 8.12
C ARG A 69 13.28 -3.04 8.94
N GLU A 70 14.10 -2.18 8.33
CA GLU A 70 14.70 -1.02 9.00
C GLU A 70 13.63 -0.10 9.57
N GLN A 71 12.60 0.26 8.79
CA GLN A 71 11.57 1.19 9.25
C GLN A 71 10.71 0.59 10.36
N VAL A 72 10.44 -0.72 10.32
CA VAL A 72 9.68 -1.42 11.36
C VAL A 72 10.50 -1.53 12.66
N THR A 73 11.77 -1.92 12.61
CA THR A 73 12.55 -2.18 13.83
C THR A 73 13.02 -0.90 14.54
N THR A 74 13.22 0.19 13.81
CA THR A 74 13.79 1.43 14.37
C THR A 74 12.75 2.40 14.94
N ARG A 75 11.45 2.13 14.75
CA ARG A 75 10.38 3.11 15.06
C ARG A 75 9.29 2.46 15.90
N THR A 76 8.90 3.07 17.02
CA THR A 76 7.73 2.61 17.78
C THR A 76 6.43 2.89 17.04
N HIS A 77 5.63 1.83 16.82
CA HIS A 77 4.33 1.85 16.15
C HIS A 77 3.44 0.68 16.64
N LYS A 78 2.14 0.77 16.37
CA LYS A 78 1.14 -0.30 16.62
C LYS A 78 0.68 -0.97 15.31
N VAL A 79 0.63 -0.21 14.23
CA VAL A 79 0.17 -0.67 12.91
C VAL A 79 1.19 -0.30 11.85
N VAL A 80 1.43 -1.20 10.91
CA VAL A 80 2.22 -0.96 9.70
C VAL A 80 1.29 -0.94 8.49
N VAL A 81 1.41 0.07 7.64
CA VAL A 81 0.74 0.17 6.36
C VAL A 81 1.79 0.11 5.27
N ILE A 82 1.78 -0.97 4.47
CA ILE A 82 2.61 -1.14 3.28
C ILE A 82 1.80 -0.69 2.07
N LEU A 83 2.31 0.30 1.35
CA LEU A 83 1.76 0.78 0.09
C LEU A 83 2.65 0.32 -1.05
N THR A 84 2.07 -0.38 -2.02
CA THR A 84 2.75 -0.76 -3.24
C THR A 84 1.81 -0.73 -4.45
N HIS A 85 2.33 -0.98 -5.65
CA HIS A 85 1.52 -1.03 -6.86
C HIS A 85 1.14 -2.46 -7.24
N ALA A 86 2.12 -3.33 -7.45
CA ALA A 86 1.95 -4.64 -8.08
C ALA A 86 1.17 -5.65 -7.23
N ASN A 87 0.43 -6.54 -7.88
CA ASN A 87 -0.17 -7.69 -7.21
C ASN A 87 0.93 -8.67 -6.79
N PRO A 88 0.96 -9.12 -5.52
CA PRO A 88 1.94 -10.10 -5.09
C PRO A 88 1.74 -11.42 -5.83
N THR A 89 2.82 -11.94 -6.38
CA THR A 89 2.90 -13.24 -7.08
C THR A 89 4.12 -14.01 -6.56
N LYS A 90 4.31 -15.24 -7.04
CA LYS A 90 5.51 -16.04 -6.75
C LYS A 90 6.83 -15.34 -7.08
N ASP A 91 6.82 -14.38 -8.01
CA ASP A 91 8.01 -13.63 -8.41
C ASP A 91 8.40 -12.57 -7.38
N HIS A 92 7.48 -12.23 -6.46
CA HIS A 92 7.68 -11.26 -5.38
C HIS A 92 8.10 -11.91 -4.07
N ARG A 93 8.33 -13.23 -4.05
CA ARG A 93 8.50 -14.02 -2.82
C ARG A 93 9.60 -13.53 -1.89
N ILE A 94 10.72 -13.03 -2.44
CA ILE A 94 11.80 -12.43 -1.64
C ILE A 94 11.25 -11.37 -0.70
N PHE A 95 10.38 -10.50 -1.21
CA PHE A 95 9.75 -9.47 -0.41
C PHE A 95 8.58 -10.01 0.43
N THR A 96 7.67 -10.79 -0.15
CA THR A 96 6.43 -11.19 0.54
C THR A 96 6.65 -12.22 1.65
N ASP A 97 7.61 -13.11 1.49
CA ASP A 97 7.95 -14.13 2.48
C ASP A 97 8.68 -13.45 3.65
N GLY A 98 9.69 -12.63 3.36
CA GLY A 98 10.37 -11.83 4.38
C GLY A 98 9.47 -10.83 5.10
N LEU A 99 8.46 -10.27 4.42
CA LEU A 99 7.43 -9.45 5.05
C LEU A 99 6.56 -10.28 6.01
N SER A 100 6.25 -11.53 5.64
CA SER A 100 5.48 -12.44 6.49
C SER A 100 6.26 -12.80 7.76
N GLU A 101 7.55 -13.12 7.63
CA GLU A 101 8.45 -13.36 8.77
C GLU A 101 8.50 -12.13 9.69
N LEU A 102 8.76 -10.95 9.14
CA LEU A 102 8.81 -9.70 9.90
C LEU A 102 7.48 -9.40 10.61
N ALA A 103 6.35 -9.66 9.97
CA ALA A 103 5.04 -9.47 10.57
C ALA A 103 4.82 -10.44 11.72
N GLN A 104 5.18 -11.71 11.58
CA GLN A 104 5.07 -12.70 12.66
C GLN A 104 5.97 -12.34 13.85
N GLU A 105 7.23 -12.00 13.60
CA GLU A 105 8.21 -11.63 14.63
C GLU A 105 7.79 -10.38 15.42
N SER A 106 7.27 -9.36 14.72
CA SER A 106 6.89 -8.10 15.36
C SER A 106 5.55 -8.18 16.10
N GLY A 107 4.69 -9.14 15.77
CA GLY A 107 3.34 -9.30 16.33
C GLY A 107 2.42 -8.09 16.10
N LYS A 108 2.77 -7.15 15.21
CA LYS A 108 1.97 -5.94 14.94
C LYS A 108 0.89 -6.22 13.90
N SER A 109 -0.11 -5.36 13.82
CA SER A 109 -1.09 -5.40 12.74
C SER A 109 -0.52 -4.78 11.46
N TYR A 110 -0.63 -5.49 10.33
CA TYR A 110 -0.16 -5.02 9.02
C TYR A 110 -1.34 -4.84 8.06
N LEU A 111 -1.29 -3.76 7.28
CA LEU A 111 -2.16 -3.52 6.14
C LEU A 111 -1.30 -3.41 4.88
N TYR A 112 -1.48 -4.34 3.95
CA TYR A 112 -0.84 -4.33 2.64
C TYR A 112 -1.83 -3.82 1.59
N MET A 113 -1.56 -2.68 0.97
CA MET A 113 -2.44 -2.07 -0.03
C MET A 113 -1.79 -2.01 -1.40
N HIS A 114 -2.52 -2.42 -2.44
CA HIS A 114 -2.08 -2.30 -3.82
C HIS A 114 -3.23 -2.06 -4.80
N GLY A 115 -2.90 -1.67 -6.04
CA GLY A 115 -3.89 -1.27 -7.05
C GLY A 115 -3.96 -2.19 -8.29
N ASP A 116 -2.97 -3.04 -8.53
CA ASP A 116 -2.74 -3.73 -9.81
C ASP A 116 -3.96 -4.46 -10.43
N THR A 117 -4.81 -5.11 -9.63
CA THR A 117 -5.94 -5.88 -10.17
C THR A 117 -7.22 -5.06 -10.35
N HIS A 118 -7.19 -3.77 -10.00
CA HIS A 118 -8.25 -2.78 -10.25
C HIS A 118 -9.63 -3.11 -9.65
N ARG A 119 -9.71 -4.08 -8.73
CA ARG A 119 -10.97 -4.56 -8.16
C ARG A 119 -10.84 -4.67 -6.65
N TRP A 120 -11.79 -4.07 -5.94
CA TRP A 120 -11.87 -4.19 -4.48
C TRP A 120 -11.81 -5.65 -4.02
N LEU A 121 -10.81 -5.97 -3.21
CA LEU A 121 -10.62 -7.26 -2.58
C LEU A 121 -10.02 -7.04 -1.18
N LYS A 122 -10.52 -7.80 -0.20
CA LYS A 122 -10.02 -7.81 1.17
C LYS A 122 -9.80 -9.26 1.59
N ASP A 123 -8.56 -9.64 1.82
CA ASP A 123 -8.17 -11.02 2.16
C ASP A 123 -6.85 -11.09 2.94
N ARG A 124 -6.38 -12.31 3.22
CA ARG A 124 -5.12 -12.57 3.95
C ARG A 124 -4.32 -13.66 3.23
N PRO A 125 -3.71 -13.37 2.07
CA PRO A 125 -3.04 -14.38 1.26
C PRO A 125 -1.61 -14.70 1.75
N PHE A 126 -1.09 -13.94 2.71
CA PHE A 126 0.25 -14.10 3.24
C PHE A 126 0.31 -15.20 4.30
N ALA A 127 1.49 -15.79 4.51
CA ALA A 127 1.68 -16.78 5.57
C ALA A 127 1.37 -16.18 6.96
N ALA A 128 1.71 -14.91 7.16
CA ALA A 128 1.42 -14.15 8.37
C ALA A 128 -0.05 -13.68 8.42
N GLN A 129 -0.82 -14.22 9.36
CA GLN A 129 -2.25 -13.92 9.48
C GLN A 129 -2.55 -12.50 9.97
N ASN A 130 -1.58 -11.83 10.57
CA ASN A 130 -1.66 -10.41 10.96
C ASN A 130 -1.44 -9.44 9.79
N ILE A 131 -1.25 -9.92 8.56
CA ILE A 131 -1.23 -9.08 7.35
C ILE A 131 -2.61 -9.13 6.68
N LEU A 132 -3.30 -7.99 6.68
CA LEU A 132 -4.51 -7.78 5.89
C LEU A 132 -4.14 -7.20 4.53
N ARG A 133 -4.51 -7.87 3.44
CA ARG A 133 -4.39 -7.30 2.10
C ARG A 133 -5.67 -6.57 1.71
N VAL A 134 -5.51 -5.40 1.11
CA VAL A 134 -6.58 -4.67 0.42
C VAL A 134 -6.13 -4.29 -0.98
N VAL A 135 -6.94 -4.67 -1.97
CA VAL A 135 -6.83 -4.15 -3.33
C VAL A 135 -7.81 -3.00 -3.48
N VAL A 136 -7.34 -1.87 -4.00
CA VAL A 136 -8.21 -0.73 -4.33
C VAL A 136 -8.77 -0.85 -5.75
N ASP A 137 -9.95 -0.27 -5.98
CA ASP A 137 -10.50 -0.15 -7.32
C ASP A 137 -9.63 0.76 -8.21
N GLN A 138 -9.83 0.65 -9.53
CA GLN A 138 -9.18 1.54 -10.48
C GLN A 138 -9.49 3.02 -10.21
N GLY A 139 -8.45 3.85 -10.23
CA GLY A 139 -8.59 5.30 -10.21
C GLY A 139 -9.45 5.80 -11.38
N GLY A 140 -10.30 6.79 -11.11
CA GLY A 140 -11.26 7.32 -12.09
C GLY A 140 -12.54 6.50 -12.22
N ILE A 141 -12.59 5.28 -11.67
CA ILE A 141 -13.81 4.45 -11.60
C ILE A 141 -14.46 4.58 -10.22
N ALA A 142 -13.70 4.49 -9.13
CA ALA A 142 -14.22 4.62 -7.78
C ALA A 142 -13.60 5.82 -7.04
N ASP A 143 -14.34 6.34 -6.05
CA ASP A 143 -13.83 7.34 -5.12
C ASP A 143 -12.64 6.78 -4.32
N PRO A 144 -11.66 7.63 -3.93
CA PRO A 144 -10.58 7.22 -3.05
C PRO A 144 -11.09 6.53 -1.78
N VAL A 145 -10.46 5.43 -1.41
CA VAL A 145 -10.79 4.68 -0.20
C VAL A 145 -10.29 5.45 1.01
N LYS A 146 -11.20 5.78 1.94
CA LYS A 146 -10.81 6.32 3.24
C LYS A 146 -10.53 5.17 4.20
N VAL A 147 -9.27 5.09 4.65
CA VAL A 147 -8.82 4.14 5.67
C VAL A 147 -8.78 4.85 7.01
N THR A 148 -9.42 4.27 8.02
CA THR A 148 -9.34 4.73 9.42
C THR A 148 -8.68 3.63 10.24
N VAL A 149 -7.65 3.99 10.99
CA VAL A 149 -7.00 3.10 11.95
C VAL A 149 -7.38 3.57 13.35
N ASP A 150 -8.19 2.79 14.05
CA ASP A 150 -8.50 2.99 15.46
C ASP A 150 -7.46 2.27 16.33
N LEU A 151 -6.87 2.99 17.27
CA LEU A 151 -5.81 2.51 18.16
C LEU A 151 -6.22 2.48 19.63
N ASN A 152 -7.51 2.73 19.93
CA ASN A 152 -8.04 2.82 21.29
C ASN A 152 -8.24 1.44 21.94
N GLY A 153 -8.38 0.37 21.15
CA GLY A 153 -8.45 -1.01 21.63
C GLY A 153 -7.07 -1.62 21.95
N GLU A 154 -7.09 -2.81 22.57
CA GLU A 154 -5.90 -3.66 22.72
C GLU A 154 -5.36 -4.03 21.33
N GLU A 155 -6.25 -4.46 20.43
CA GLU A 155 -5.95 -4.70 19.03
C GLU A 155 -6.42 -3.52 18.16
N PRO A 156 -5.58 -3.01 17.24
CA PRO A 156 -5.98 -1.97 16.29
C PRO A 156 -7.11 -2.41 15.35
N GLU A 157 -8.12 -1.55 15.16
CA GLU A 157 -9.15 -1.78 14.15
C GLU A 157 -8.86 -0.99 12.87
N ILE A 158 -9.02 -1.62 11.70
CA ILE A 158 -8.82 -0.98 10.40
C ILE A 158 -10.15 -0.97 9.63
N ILE A 159 -10.69 0.23 9.46
CA ILE A 159 -12.01 0.48 8.87
C ILE A 159 -11.84 1.10 7.48
N PHE A 160 -12.59 0.59 6.51
CA PHE A 160 -12.56 1.03 5.13
C PHE A 160 -13.89 1.65 4.73
N GLN A 161 -13.86 2.92 4.31
CA GLN A 161 -15.00 3.62 3.76
C GLN A 161 -14.81 3.75 2.25
N ARG A 162 -15.55 2.93 1.51
CA ARG A 162 -15.61 2.90 0.05
C ARG A 162 -16.99 3.37 -0.40
N ARG A 163 -17.06 4.36 -1.30
CA ARG A 163 -18.32 4.69 -1.97
C ARG A 163 -18.50 3.76 -3.17
N SER A 164 -19.52 2.91 -3.11
CA SER A 164 -19.89 2.04 -4.22
C SER A 164 -20.48 2.87 -5.37
N LEU A 165 -20.15 2.51 -6.62
CA LEU A 165 -20.67 3.07 -7.86
C LEU A 165 -22.19 2.91 -8.05
N SER A 166 -22.91 2.27 -7.12
CA SER A 166 -24.34 1.98 -7.24
C SER A 166 -25.28 3.20 -7.22
N ARG A 167 -24.75 4.43 -7.10
CA ARG A 167 -25.55 5.67 -7.15
C ARG A 167 -25.48 6.46 -8.46
N LEU A 168 -24.51 6.22 -9.35
CA LEU A 168 -24.50 6.92 -10.65
C LEU A 168 -25.41 6.26 -11.71
N ASN A 169 -25.71 4.96 -11.62
CA ASN A 169 -26.55 4.26 -12.59
C ASN A 169 -28.07 4.29 -12.32
N LYS A 170 -28.54 4.93 -11.24
CA LYS A 170 -29.98 5.03 -10.96
C LYS A 170 -30.66 6.31 -11.47
N ARG A 171 -29.90 7.30 -11.98
CA ARG A 171 -30.49 8.51 -12.59
C ARG A 171 -30.76 8.39 -14.10
N ASN A 172 -30.18 7.42 -14.79
CA ASN A 172 -30.38 7.21 -16.24
C ASN A 172 -31.39 6.08 -16.58
N LEU A 173 -32.10 5.55 -15.57
CA LEU A 173 -33.13 4.51 -15.75
C LEU A 173 -34.53 4.95 -15.29
N ARG A 174 -34.73 6.26 -15.06
CA ARG A 174 -36.05 6.88 -14.90
C ARG A 174 -36.21 8.02 -15.90
N GLY A 175 -35.98 7.73 -17.17
CA GLY A 175 -36.64 8.46 -18.25
C GLY A 175 -38.12 8.13 -18.20
N GLU A 176 -38.82 8.72 -17.25
CA GLU A 176 -40.27 8.84 -17.27
C GLU A 176 -40.60 9.75 -18.45
N THR A 177 -41.10 9.14 -19.54
CA THR A 177 -41.82 9.85 -20.60
C THR A 177 -43.14 10.33 -20.01
N ASN A 178 -43.18 11.61 -19.64
CA ASN A 178 -44.41 12.38 -19.56
C ASN A 178 -44.40 13.34 -20.76
N GLU A 179 -45.07 12.92 -21.83
CA GLU A 179 -45.93 13.69 -22.75
C GLU A 179 -46.30 12.83 -23.97
#